data_AF-A0A512HVP3-F1
#
_entry.id   AF-A0A512HVP3-F1
#
_cell.length_a   1.000
_cell.length_b   1.000
_cell.length_c   1.000
_cell.angle_alpha   90.00
_cell.angle_beta   90.00
_cell.angle_gamma   90.00
#
_symmetry.space_group_name_H-M   'P 1'
#
loop_
_entity.id
_entity.type
_entity.pdbx_description
1 polymer ?
#
loop_
_entity_poly.entity_id
_entity_poly.type
_entity_poly.pdbx_seq_one_letter_code
_entity_poly.pdbx_strand_id
1 'polypeptide(L)'
;MSMSTTDDDPRHVFLSAGDVLRRYGWGKTRGYQNLKDREMIPPPVVRHPDRWRLDQLMAWEERQLKLAEATLNAREPAGSRSNITDLLPQPKRRRRPA
;
A
#
# COMPACT_ATOMS: atom_id res chain seq x y z
N MET A 1 33.36 5.82 -17.50
CA MET A 1 32.50 4.91 -18.28
C MET A 1 31.22 4.69 -17.49
N SER A 2 30.17 5.46 -17.78
CA SER A 2 28.87 5.28 -17.15
C SER A 2 28.10 4.25 -17.97
N MET A 3 27.88 3.06 -17.41
CA MET A 3 26.97 2.06 -17.98
C MET A 3 25.54 2.56 -17.77
N SER A 4 24.93 3.07 -18.84
CA SER A 4 23.52 3.41 -18.89
C SER A 4 22.69 2.12 -18.73
N THR A 5 22.04 1.92 -17.59
CA THR A 5 21.08 0.83 -17.34
C THR A 5 19.82 1.08 -18.16
N THR A 6 19.84 0.76 -19.45
CA THR A 6 18.70 0.95 -20.36
C THR A 6 17.61 -0.14 -20.17
N ASP A 7 17.74 -1.01 -19.17
CA ASP A 7 16.83 -2.13 -18.89
C ASP A 7 15.99 -1.96 -17.60
N ASP A 8 16.02 -0.78 -16.98
CA ASP A 8 15.32 -0.49 -15.70
C ASP A 8 14.06 0.37 -15.86
N ASP A 9 13.56 0.61 -17.08
CA ASP A 9 12.28 1.32 -17.22
C ASP A 9 11.13 0.36 -16.85
N PRO A 10 10.42 0.57 -15.72
CA PRO A 10 9.34 -0.30 -15.27
C PRO A 10 8.18 -0.38 -16.26
N ARG A 11 8.13 0.53 -17.25
CA ARG A 11 7.16 0.51 -18.35
C ARG A 11 7.34 -0.67 -19.30
N HIS A 12 8.55 -1.25 -19.36
CA HIS A 12 8.90 -2.40 -20.20
C HIS A 12 8.93 -3.72 -19.42
N VAL A 13 8.66 -3.69 -18.11
CA VAL A 13 8.60 -4.88 -17.26
C VAL A 13 7.17 -5.42 -17.23
N PHE A 14 6.99 -6.63 -17.76
CA PHE A 14 5.72 -7.34 -17.80
C PHE A 14 5.75 -8.56 -16.88
N LEU A 15 4.98 -8.49 -15.80
CA LEU A 15 4.82 -9.54 -14.82
C LEU A 15 3.79 -10.57 -15.29
N SER A 16 4.10 -11.85 -15.08
CA SER A 16 3.11 -12.92 -15.20
C SER A 16 2.19 -12.94 -13.97
N ALA A 17 1.05 -13.64 -14.07
CA ALA A 17 0.18 -13.87 -12.91
C ALA A 17 0.96 -14.37 -11.67
N GLY A 18 1.87 -15.33 -11.85
CA GLY A 18 2.67 -15.88 -10.74
C GLY A 18 3.59 -14.86 -10.08
N ASP A 19 4.11 -13.90 -10.84
CA ASP A 19 4.96 -12.82 -10.32
C ASP A 19 4.12 -11.83 -9.50
N VAL A 20 2.93 -11.49 -10.00
CA VAL A 20 1.98 -10.62 -9.30
C VAL A 20 1.54 -11.25 -7.99
N LEU A 21 1.19 -12.55 -8.00
CA LEU A 21 0.82 -13.28 -6.79
C LEU A 21 1.95 -13.26 -5.76
N ARG A 22 3.20 -13.51 -6.19
CA ARG A 22 4.38 -13.49 -5.31
C ARG A 22 4.61 -12.10 -4.72
N ARG A 23 4.46 -11.03 -5.51
CA ARG A 23 4.63 -9.65 -5.07
C ARG A 23 3.68 -9.30 -3.92
N TYR A 24 2.42 -9.68 -4.03
CA TYR A 24 1.42 -9.38 -3.01
C TYR A 24 1.30 -10.45 -1.92
N GLY A 25 2.12 -11.49 -1.95
CA GLY A 25 2.05 -12.61 -1.00
C GLY A 25 0.74 -13.41 -1.08
N TRP A 26 0.07 -13.40 -2.24
CA TRP A 26 -1.18 -14.13 -2.42
C TRP A 26 -0.92 -15.61 -2.70
N GLY A 27 -1.61 -16.49 -1.97
CA GLY A 27 -1.64 -17.92 -2.28
C GLY A 27 -2.30 -18.17 -3.65
N LYS A 28 -1.92 -19.26 -4.34
CA LYS A 28 -2.36 -19.56 -5.71
C LYS A 28 -3.87 -19.40 -5.94
N THR A 29 -4.69 -20.14 -5.20
CA THR A 29 -6.15 -20.20 -5.44
C THR A 29 -6.83 -18.84 -5.26
N ARG A 30 -6.53 -18.16 -4.15
CA ARG A 30 -7.10 -16.83 -3.86
C ARG A 30 -6.50 -15.76 -4.76
N GLY A 31 -5.21 -15.84 -5.07
CA GLY A 31 -4.52 -14.93 -5.96
C GLY A 31 -5.09 -14.92 -7.38
N TYR A 32 -5.44 -16.07 -7.94
CA TYR A 32 -6.10 -16.11 -9.26
C TYR A 32 -7.53 -15.56 -9.24
N GLN A 33 -8.26 -15.70 -8.12
CA GLN A 33 -9.57 -15.04 -7.97
C GLN A 33 -9.39 -13.52 -7.90
N ASN A 34 -8.42 -13.06 -7.12
CA ASN A 34 -8.04 -11.66 -7.00
C ASN A 34 -7.62 -11.05 -8.34
N LEU A 35 -6.90 -11.78 -9.19
CA LEU A 35 -6.53 -11.32 -10.54
C LEU A 35 -7.71 -11.19 -11.51
N LYS A 36 -8.81 -11.90 -11.25
CA LYS A 36 -10.05 -11.76 -12.05
C LYS A 36 -10.85 -10.55 -11.60
N ASP A 37 -10.64 -10.08 -10.38
CA ASP A 37 -11.28 -8.89 -9.85
C ASP A 37 -10.57 -7.62 -10.34
N ARG A 38 -11.22 -6.93 -11.27
CA ARG A 38 -10.70 -5.73 -11.93
C ARG A 38 -10.79 -4.47 -11.06
N GLU A 39 -11.55 -4.52 -9.96
CA GLU A 39 -11.57 -3.44 -8.99
C GLU A 39 -10.34 -3.54 -8.07
N MET A 40 -9.92 -4.78 -7.80
CA MET A 40 -8.82 -5.06 -6.88
C MET A 40 -7.44 -5.07 -7.53
N ILE A 41 -7.33 -5.17 -8.85
CA ILE A 41 -6.07 -4.97 -9.55
C ILE A 41 -6.34 -4.37 -10.94
N PRO A 42 -5.46 -3.50 -11.46
CA PRO A 42 -5.61 -3.01 -12.82
C PRO A 42 -5.67 -4.16 -13.82
N PRO A 43 -6.46 -4.02 -14.89
CA PRO A 43 -6.59 -5.05 -15.91
C PRO A 43 -5.24 -5.30 -16.60
N PRO A 44 -5.00 -6.54 -17.06
CA PRO A 44 -3.82 -6.87 -17.84
C PRO A 44 -3.76 -6.03 -19.12
N VAL A 45 -2.56 -5.91 -19.66
CA VAL A 45 -2.34 -5.05 -20.83
C VAL A 45 -3.02 -5.64 -22.05
N VAL A 46 -3.68 -4.81 -22.86
CA VAL A 46 -4.46 -5.23 -24.04
C VAL A 46 -3.67 -6.13 -24.99
N ARG A 47 -2.35 -5.91 -25.12
CA ARG A 47 -1.47 -6.72 -25.98
C ARG A 47 -1.14 -8.10 -25.41
N HIS A 48 -1.26 -8.29 -24.10
CA HIS A 48 -0.94 -9.53 -23.39
C HIS A 48 -1.94 -9.75 -22.25
N PRO A 49 -3.06 -10.47 -22.50
CA PRO A 49 -4.14 -10.63 -21.52
C PRO A 49 -3.75 -11.37 -20.24
N ASP A 50 -2.58 -12.01 -20.21
CA ASP A 50 -2.04 -12.71 -19.03
C ASP A 50 -0.84 -11.98 -18.39
N ARG A 51 -0.57 -10.73 -18.80
CA ARG A 51 0.55 -9.94 -18.28
C ARG A 51 0.14 -8.58 -17.76
N TRP A 52 0.73 -8.22 -16.63
CA TRP A 52 0.57 -6.91 -15.99
C TRP A 52 1.85 -6.11 -16.14
N ARG A 53 1.73 -4.83 -16.52
CA ARG A 53 2.91 -3.96 -16.49
C ARG A 53 3.18 -3.50 -15.07
N LEU A 54 4.46 -3.50 -14.70
CA LEU A 54 4.88 -3.10 -13.35
C LEU A 54 4.55 -1.63 -13.07
N ASP A 55 4.71 -0.73 -14.05
CA ASP A 55 4.35 0.69 -13.90
C ASP A 55 2.87 0.90 -13.52
N GLN A 56 1.98 0.15 -14.16
CA GLN A 56 0.54 0.21 -13.94
C GLN A 56 0.17 -0.31 -12.54
N LEU A 57 0.83 -1.39 -12.09
CA LEU A 57 0.65 -1.92 -10.74
C LEU A 57 1.11 -0.91 -9.69
N MET A 58 2.29 -0.32 -9.83
CA MET A 58 2.80 0.68 -8.90
C MET A 58 1.91 1.93 -8.84
N ALA A 59 1.49 2.43 -10.01
CA ALA A 59 0.58 3.58 -10.08
C ALA A 59 -0.78 3.30 -9.43
N TRP A 60 -1.25 2.06 -9.48
CA TRP A 60 -2.46 1.64 -8.77
C TRP A 60 -2.22 1.51 -7.26
N GLU A 61 -1.10 0.89 -6.83
CA GLU A 61 -0.70 0.77 -5.42
C GLU A 61 -0.66 2.16 -4.75
N GLU A 62 -0.03 3.15 -5.40
CA GLU A 62 0.02 4.53 -4.91
C GLU A 62 -1.36 5.17 -4.77
N ARG A 63 -2.28 4.91 -5.70
CA ARG A 63 -3.67 5.42 -5.62
C ARG A 63 -4.41 4.80 -4.46
N GLN A 64 -4.28 3.49 -4.24
CA GLN A 64 -4.91 2.81 -3.10
C GLN A 64 -4.36 3.34 -1.78
N LEU A 65 -3.05 3.56 -1.68
CA LEU A 65 -2.44 4.14 -0.49
C LEU A 65 -3.01 5.53 -0.20
N LYS A 66 -3.12 6.40 -1.21
CA LYS A 66 -3.72 7.74 -1.06
C LYS A 66 -5.20 7.68 -0.65
N LEU A 67 -5.98 6.75 -1.18
CA LEU A 67 -7.38 6.56 -0.78
C LEU A 67 -7.51 6.07 0.66
N ALA A 68 -6.65 5.13 1.07
CA ALA A 68 -6.61 4.64 2.44
C ALA A 68 -6.19 5.75 3.41
N GLU A 69 -5.16 6.52 3.07
CA GLU A 69 -4.71 7.69 3.83
C GLU A 69 -5.81 8.75 3.96
N ALA A 70 -6.49 9.08 2.87
CA ALA A 70 -7.64 10.00 2.90
C ALA A 70 -8.78 9.47 3.78
N THR A 71 -9.06 8.16 3.74
CA THR A 71 -10.07 7.53 4.59
C THR A 71 -9.70 7.60 6.07
N LEU A 72 -8.43 7.36 6.40
CA LEU A 72 -7.92 7.50 7.77
C LEU A 72 -8.01 8.95 8.25
N ASN A 73 -7.59 9.91 7.43
CA ASN A 73 -7.66 11.34 7.75
C ASN A 73 -9.11 11.83 7.90
N ALA A 74 -10.04 11.34 7.09
CA ALA A 74 -11.47 11.66 7.22
C ALA A 74 -12.12 11.04 8.45
N ARG A 75 -11.58 9.90 8.94
CA ARG A 75 -12.06 9.21 10.14
C ARG A 75 -11.52 9.81 11.43
N GLU A 76 -10.46 10.62 11.38
CA GLU A 76 -10.03 11.42 12.53
C GLU A 76 -10.98 12.62 12.71
N PRO A 77 -11.87 12.63 13.73
CA PRO A 77 -12.53 13.87 14.08
C PRO A 77 -11.46 14.88 14.53
N ALA A 78 -11.57 16.12 14.06
CA ALA A 78 -10.62 17.23 14.23
C ALA A 78 -10.32 17.66 15.69
N GLY A 79 -10.61 16.83 16.70
CA GLY A 79 -10.42 17.11 18.12
C GLY A 79 -9.87 15.97 18.98
N SER A 80 -9.49 14.81 18.43
CA SER A 80 -8.99 13.68 19.25
C SER A 80 -7.45 13.59 19.30
N ARG A 81 -6.76 14.72 19.39
CA ARG A 81 -5.44 14.74 20.04
C ARG A 81 -5.67 14.67 21.55
N SER A 82 -6.16 13.53 22.04
CA SER A 82 -5.98 13.20 23.45
C SER A 82 -4.47 13.18 23.66
N ASN A 83 -3.95 14.23 24.30
CA ASN A 83 -2.54 14.33 24.59
C ASN A 83 -2.19 13.08 25.41
N ILE A 84 -1.12 12.35 25.07
CA ILE A 84 -0.77 11.09 25.75
C ILE A 84 -0.74 11.28 27.28
N THR A 85 -0.41 12.50 27.72
CA THR A 85 -0.48 12.98 29.10
C THR A 85 -1.85 12.85 29.79
N ASP A 86 -2.96 12.96 29.05
CA ASP A 86 -4.33 12.83 29.58
C ASP A 86 -4.74 11.36 29.77
N LEU A 87 -4.05 10.44 29.10
CA LEU A 87 -4.27 9.00 29.22
C LEU A 87 -3.39 8.36 30.31
N LEU A 88 -2.39 9.09 30.80
CA LEU A 88 -1.52 8.62 31.87
C LEU A 88 -2.15 8.92 33.24
N PRO A 89 -2.12 7.96 34.19
CA PRO A 89 -2.58 8.22 35.54
C PRO A 89 -1.74 9.36 36.15
N GLN A 90 -2.42 10.38 36.70
CA GLN A 90 -1.72 11.56 37.24
C GLN A 90 -0.71 11.15 38.32
N PRO A 91 0.53 11.67 38.28
CA PRO A 91 1.53 11.36 39.29
C PRO A 91 1.06 11.83 40.66
N LYS A 92 0.96 10.89 41.61
CA LYS A 92 0.61 11.17 43.02
C LYS A 92 1.56 12.21 43.59
N ARG A 93 1.05 13.43 43.82
CA ARG A 93 1.76 14.50 44.55
C ARG A 93 2.14 14.00 45.95
N ARG A 94 3.41 13.63 46.15
CA ARG A 94 3.97 13.44 47.50
C ARG A 94 4.08 14.81 48.16
N ARG A 95 3.28 15.05 49.20
CA ARG A 95 3.49 16.20 50.11
C ARG A 95 4.90 16.06 50.71
N ARG A 96 5.74 17.06 50.49
CA ARG A 96 7.04 17.18 51.15
C ARG A 96 6.76 17.70 52.58
N PRO A 97 7.17 16.99 53.64
CA PRO A 97 7.10 17.56 54.99
C PRO A 97 8.15 18.67 55.12
N ALA A 98 7.79 19.69 55.90
CA ALA A 98 8.57 20.90 56.19
C ALA A 98 9.77 20.61 57.08
#